data_AF-A0A2S8WVN9-F1
#
_entry.id   AF-A0A2S8WVN9-F1
#
_cell.length_a   1.000
_cell.length_b   1.000
_cell.length_c   1.000
_cell.angle_alpha   90.00
_cell.angle_beta   90.00
_cell.angle_gamma   90.00
#
_symmetry.space_group_name_H-M   'P 1'
#
loop_
_entity.id
_entity.type
_entity.pdbx_description
1 polymer ?
#
loop_
_entity_poly.entity_id
_entity_poly.type
_entity_poly.pdbx_seq_one_letter_code
_entity_poly.pdbx_strand_id
1 'polypeptide(L)'
;MTYFASTMTGVALSAGFIFLLLRIFSSNSHQNNRARNISSHAFWTAVIAFFASGVNGLSNLWALPSFTTYGESNWENRVMHAAAPGLWLGIIYLIGQFTWPRHLQPVRSASLEVRSAKALIPTYLAGLLLIVTLLSSVAIGFAWNDAGAAHRTGIDQSSSYISDYETDDFGNPVDEQGNPIDPSRFDEDGYLIVEADQEYVSNIDGARPGDQVGPYLAGGLALMMLSVVAVTATVAHRPPLQTLSTEENDILRRIWINRLLRTAIIVSAGFGSMALQYMGQAASDRATWAVAQDPDTSYQFSDSGLSVNWLLGSGSLWMVVIVLAMAFWAPPRLPHELSDTPRTDAPNSASYSKARDFLLLIQGTLLVAIVIAGVMPSWSTTSSETSQVWQVTEVDGETVEELVHSSGPQFLDELPGATFTLAVMVGAYLLLHLLGNYVIRRRLGDSTPVDVPFKNLLPRWFLIVVALAVGTGLVFTASYLLSAPSENKQAADWALALLAVTALLAWLLYRAAARREALKGASAYEDFQIRVIIAHRGARIFAGTSLFVAAMMSSSNLWTPNRYADYMDTYNSMGPSGVQVALITVGLTLCFLPASTATIPASFGQQPADRQHT
;
A
#
# COMPACT_ATOMS: atom_id res chain seq x y z
N MET A 1 17.88 1.46 19.64
CA MET A 1 16.54 1.00 20.12
C MET A 1 15.37 1.91 19.71
N THR A 2 15.58 3.18 19.35
CA THR A 2 14.51 4.15 19.01
C THR A 2 13.79 3.88 17.68
N TYR A 3 14.48 3.43 16.62
CA TYR A 3 13.85 3.07 15.32
C TYR A 3 13.06 1.76 15.35
N PHE A 4 13.54 0.78 16.13
CA PHE A 4 12.82 -0.46 16.44
C PHE A 4 11.46 -0.16 17.10
N ALA A 5 11.47 0.79 18.03
CA ALA A 5 10.29 1.28 18.70
C ALA A 5 9.43 2.21 17.84
N SER A 6 9.77 2.57 16.60
CA SER A 6 8.92 3.42 15.74
C SER A 6 8.23 2.64 14.63
N THR A 7 8.93 1.72 13.95
CA THR A 7 8.33 0.86 12.91
C THR A 7 7.46 -0.24 13.50
N MET A 8 7.94 -0.98 14.52
CA MET A 8 7.09 -1.98 15.19
C MET A 8 5.95 -1.33 15.97
N THR A 9 6.19 -0.18 16.61
CA THR A 9 5.12 0.49 17.35
C THR A 9 4.13 1.17 16.40
N GLY A 10 4.55 1.66 15.23
CA GLY A 10 3.65 2.17 14.19
C GLY A 10 2.74 1.08 13.64
N VAL A 11 3.28 -0.11 13.35
CA VAL A 11 2.48 -1.28 12.92
C VAL A 11 1.61 -1.82 14.05
N ALA A 12 2.13 -1.91 15.28
CA ALA A 12 1.37 -2.40 16.44
C ALA A 12 0.29 -1.41 16.91
N LEU A 13 0.53 -0.10 16.82
CA LEU A 13 -0.46 0.95 17.09
C LEU A 13 -1.49 0.99 15.97
N SER A 14 -1.09 0.83 14.70
CA SER A 14 -2.04 0.71 13.59
C SER A 14 -2.91 -0.54 13.75
N ALA A 15 -2.32 -1.69 14.06
CA ALA A 15 -3.03 -2.93 14.32
C ALA A 15 -3.92 -2.87 15.57
N GLY A 16 -3.45 -2.24 16.65
CA GLY A 16 -4.18 -2.03 17.90
C GLY A 16 -5.33 -1.04 17.73
N PHE A 17 -5.12 0.03 16.98
CA PHE A 17 -6.14 1.02 16.63
C PHE A 17 -7.20 0.43 15.70
N ILE A 18 -6.77 -0.32 14.69
CA ILE A 18 -7.68 -1.13 13.86
C ILE A 18 -8.45 -2.08 14.78
N PHE A 19 -7.81 -2.87 15.64
CA PHE A 19 -8.50 -3.76 16.59
C PHE A 19 -9.53 -3.04 17.49
N LEU A 20 -9.21 -1.84 17.99
CA LEU A 20 -10.13 -1.02 18.80
C LEU A 20 -11.35 -0.57 17.99
N LEU A 21 -11.14 -0.04 16.79
CA LEU A 21 -12.21 0.30 15.86
C LEU A 21 -13.08 -0.92 15.56
N LEU A 22 -12.46 -2.08 15.36
CA LEU A 22 -13.13 -3.34 15.05
C LEU A 22 -13.94 -3.91 16.21
N ARG A 23 -13.45 -3.77 17.44
CA ARG A 23 -14.20 -4.15 18.63
C ARG A 23 -15.47 -3.31 18.78
N ILE A 24 -15.36 -2.00 18.54
CA ILE A 24 -16.48 -1.06 18.52
C ILE A 24 -17.49 -1.41 17.41
N PHE A 25 -17.03 -1.87 16.25
CA PHE A 25 -17.93 -2.30 15.16
C PHE A 25 -18.60 -3.65 15.40
N SER A 26 -17.91 -4.59 16.06
CA SER A 26 -18.47 -5.91 16.38
C SER A 26 -19.56 -5.86 17.48
N SER A 27 -19.47 -4.90 18.41
CA SER A 27 -20.39 -4.82 19.56
C SER A 27 -21.80 -4.34 19.18
N ASN A 28 -21.96 -3.67 18.03
CA ASN A 28 -23.26 -3.17 17.54
C ASN A 28 -24.03 -4.18 16.68
N SER A 29 -23.58 -5.44 16.63
CA SER A 29 -24.28 -6.45 15.87
C SER A 29 -25.47 -7.02 16.65
N HIS A 30 -26.69 -6.79 16.14
CA HIS A 30 -27.92 -7.35 16.69
C HIS A 30 -27.79 -8.88 16.88
N GLN A 31 -28.26 -9.37 18.03
CA GLN A 31 -28.12 -10.76 18.50
C GLN A 31 -28.72 -11.82 17.55
N ASN A 32 -29.55 -11.40 16.58
CA ASN A 32 -30.30 -12.31 15.72
C ASN A 32 -29.53 -12.83 14.49
N ASN A 33 -28.36 -12.31 14.16
CA ASN A 33 -27.58 -12.79 13.00
C ASN A 33 -26.17 -13.27 13.39
N ARG A 34 -26.14 -14.35 14.17
CA ARG A 34 -24.91 -14.91 14.76
C ARG A 34 -23.89 -15.32 13.70
N ALA A 35 -24.30 -16.06 12.67
CA ALA A 35 -23.44 -16.52 11.57
C ALA A 35 -22.70 -15.35 10.89
N ARG A 36 -23.42 -14.26 10.61
CA ARG A 36 -22.83 -13.04 10.05
C ARG A 36 -21.80 -12.42 10.99
N ASN A 37 -22.08 -12.38 12.29
CA ASN A 37 -21.16 -11.81 13.29
C ASN A 37 -19.86 -12.63 13.36
N ILE A 38 -19.95 -13.97 13.27
CA ILE A 38 -18.77 -14.82 13.24
C ILE A 38 -17.95 -14.58 11.97
N SER A 39 -18.63 -14.54 10.82
CA SER A 39 -17.97 -14.27 9.55
C SER A 39 -17.32 -12.88 9.51
N SER A 40 -17.91 -11.89 10.18
CA SER A 40 -17.36 -10.54 10.32
C SER A 40 -16.11 -10.57 11.19
N HIS A 41 -16.16 -11.23 12.35
CA HIS A 41 -14.99 -11.35 13.21
C HIS A 41 -13.83 -12.06 12.50
N ALA A 42 -14.09 -13.22 11.89
CA ALA A 42 -13.07 -13.96 11.16
C ALA A 42 -12.46 -13.12 10.03
N PHE A 43 -13.21 -12.17 9.48
CA PHE A 43 -12.75 -11.31 8.39
C PHE A 43 -11.79 -10.28 8.96
N TRP A 44 -12.22 -9.66 10.05
CA TRP A 44 -11.44 -8.68 10.77
C TRP A 44 -10.13 -9.24 11.36
N THR A 45 -10.15 -10.45 11.90
CA THR A 45 -8.92 -11.12 12.33
C THR A 45 -7.96 -11.32 11.16
N ALA A 46 -8.47 -11.74 9.99
CA ALA A 46 -7.64 -11.89 8.80
C ALA A 46 -7.04 -10.55 8.33
N VAL A 47 -7.81 -9.46 8.39
CA VAL A 47 -7.35 -8.11 8.04
C VAL A 47 -6.26 -7.62 9.00
N ILE A 48 -6.46 -7.77 10.32
CA ILE A 48 -5.44 -7.37 11.31
C ILE A 48 -4.18 -8.21 11.11
N ALA A 49 -4.33 -9.53 10.95
CA ALA A 49 -3.20 -10.43 10.71
C ALA A 49 -2.44 -10.04 9.44
N PHE A 50 -3.14 -9.69 8.36
CA PHE A 50 -2.53 -9.22 7.13
C PHE A 50 -1.66 -7.98 7.34
N PHE A 51 -2.17 -6.94 8.00
CA PHE A 51 -1.38 -5.73 8.25
C PHE A 51 -0.23 -5.94 9.21
N ALA A 52 -0.43 -6.74 10.26
CA ALA A 52 0.62 -7.03 11.23
C ALA A 52 1.72 -7.96 10.69
N SER A 53 1.39 -8.81 9.70
CA SER A 53 2.34 -9.70 9.03
C SER A 53 3.00 -9.08 7.80
N GLY A 54 3.01 -7.74 7.70
CA GLY A 54 3.67 -7.03 6.61
C GLY A 54 5.15 -7.38 6.50
N VAL A 55 5.61 -7.60 5.26
CA VAL A 55 6.99 -8.01 4.95
C VAL A 55 7.96 -6.84 4.77
N ASN A 56 7.50 -5.58 4.84
CA ASN A 56 8.34 -4.40 4.62
C ASN A 56 9.52 -4.31 5.60
N GLY A 57 9.39 -4.87 6.80
CA GLY A 57 10.51 -4.91 7.76
C GLY A 57 11.68 -5.81 7.32
N LEU A 58 11.49 -6.65 6.29
CA LEU A 58 12.55 -7.53 5.78
C LEU A 58 13.66 -6.76 5.08
N SER A 59 13.42 -5.53 4.59
CA SER A 59 14.47 -4.70 3.96
C SER A 59 15.59 -4.34 4.93
N ASN A 60 15.29 -4.29 6.23
CA ASN A 60 16.29 -4.07 7.27
C ASN A 60 17.26 -5.26 7.44
N LEU A 61 17.02 -6.41 6.79
CA LEU A 61 17.94 -7.53 6.83
C LEU A 61 19.22 -7.24 6.04
N TRP A 62 19.10 -6.55 4.91
CA TRP A 62 20.21 -6.27 4.01
C TRP A 62 20.69 -4.82 4.04
N ALA A 63 19.88 -3.88 4.53
CA ALA A 63 20.31 -2.49 4.73
C ALA A 63 21.52 -2.44 5.67
N LEU A 64 22.63 -1.89 5.19
CA LEU A 64 23.77 -1.58 6.04
C LEU A 64 23.42 -0.31 6.84
N PRO A 65 23.55 -0.34 8.18
CA PRO A 65 23.33 0.87 8.97
C PRO A 65 24.41 1.88 8.60
N SER A 66 23.98 3.02 8.04
CA SER A 66 24.89 4.13 7.74
C SER A 66 25.66 4.57 8.99
N PHE A 67 26.87 5.11 8.81
CA PHE A 67 27.73 5.60 9.90
C PHE A 67 27.05 6.60 10.85
N THR A 68 26.00 7.29 10.39
CA THR A 68 25.21 8.23 11.21
C THR A 68 24.17 7.54 12.08
N THR A 69 23.83 6.29 11.78
CA THR A 69 22.86 5.49 12.51
C THR A 69 23.58 4.60 13.53
N TYR A 70 24.01 5.19 14.64
CA TYR A 70 24.65 4.51 15.77
C TYR A 70 23.86 3.28 16.23
N GLY A 71 24.27 2.11 15.75
CA GLY A 71 23.75 0.80 16.13
C GLY A 71 23.83 -0.15 14.95
N GLU A 72 24.92 -0.91 14.87
CA GLU A 72 24.95 -2.14 14.08
C GLU A 72 23.65 -2.91 14.34
N SER A 73 23.00 -3.39 13.29
CA SER A 73 21.81 -4.22 13.48
C SER A 73 22.27 -5.54 14.13
N ASN A 74 22.22 -5.61 15.46
CA ASN A 74 22.57 -6.83 16.17
C ASN A 74 21.72 -8.00 15.62
N TRP A 75 22.27 -9.21 15.62
CA TRP A 75 21.64 -10.38 15.02
C TRP A 75 20.23 -10.64 15.58
N GLU A 76 19.93 -10.26 16.82
CA GLU A 76 18.61 -10.32 17.44
C GLU A 76 17.58 -9.51 16.66
N ASN A 77 17.96 -8.31 16.19
CA ASN A 77 17.06 -7.47 15.40
C ASN A 77 16.76 -8.10 14.04
N ARG A 78 17.77 -8.72 13.40
CA ARG A 78 17.57 -9.46 12.14
C ARG A 78 16.64 -10.66 12.32
N VAL A 79 16.87 -11.46 13.36
CA VAL A 79 15.98 -12.59 13.70
C VAL A 79 14.56 -12.11 13.90
N MET A 80 14.37 -11.00 14.62
CA MET A 80 13.03 -10.49 14.89
C MET A 80 12.36 -9.93 13.62
N HIS A 81 13.07 -9.19 12.78
CA HIS A 81 12.55 -8.70 11.50
C HIS A 81 12.12 -9.85 10.59
N ALA A 82 12.94 -10.91 10.51
CA ALA A 82 12.63 -12.11 9.75
C ALA A 82 11.45 -12.91 10.33
N ALA A 83 11.37 -13.02 11.66
CA ALA A 83 10.34 -13.78 12.34
C ALA A 83 8.97 -13.07 12.39
N ALA A 84 8.97 -11.74 12.38
CA ALA A 84 7.78 -10.92 12.62
C ALA A 84 6.58 -11.28 11.72
N PRO A 85 6.71 -11.43 10.38
CA PRO A 85 5.58 -11.77 9.53
C PRO A 85 4.88 -13.07 9.94
N GLY A 86 5.65 -14.14 10.17
CA GLY A 86 5.13 -15.44 10.55
C GLY A 86 4.54 -15.46 11.97
N LEU A 87 5.25 -14.84 12.91
CA LEU A 87 4.86 -14.81 14.32
C LEU A 87 3.57 -14.02 14.53
N TRP A 88 3.45 -12.82 13.96
CA TRP A 88 2.23 -12.00 14.07
C TRP A 88 1.03 -12.66 13.41
N LEU A 89 1.23 -13.29 12.24
CA LEU A 89 0.19 -14.08 11.58
C LEU A 89 -0.35 -15.18 12.52
N GLY A 90 0.55 -15.97 13.13
CA GLY A 90 0.19 -17.01 14.09
C GLY A 90 -0.55 -16.46 15.31
N ILE A 91 0.04 -15.50 16.01
CA ILE A 91 -0.49 -14.95 17.26
C ILE A 91 -1.88 -14.34 17.05
N ILE A 92 -2.09 -13.53 16.02
CA ILE A 92 -3.37 -12.83 15.82
C ILE A 92 -4.49 -13.82 15.50
N TYR A 93 -4.23 -14.84 14.69
CA TYR A 93 -5.23 -15.87 14.43
C TYR A 93 -5.52 -16.72 15.68
N LEU A 94 -4.50 -17.08 16.46
CA LEU A 94 -4.69 -17.80 17.74
C LEU A 94 -5.53 -16.97 18.72
N ILE A 95 -5.17 -15.71 18.94
CA ILE A 95 -5.95 -14.78 19.78
C ILE A 95 -7.37 -14.67 19.25
N GLY A 96 -7.55 -14.52 17.93
CA GLY A 96 -8.85 -14.48 17.27
C GLY A 96 -9.73 -15.69 17.57
N GLN A 97 -9.15 -16.89 17.72
CA GLN A 97 -9.91 -18.08 18.12
C GLN A 97 -10.39 -18.02 19.58
N PHE A 98 -9.61 -17.41 20.48
CA PHE A 98 -9.92 -17.32 21.90
C PHE A 98 -10.79 -16.11 22.27
N THR A 99 -10.75 -15.03 21.48
CA THR A 99 -11.46 -13.80 21.81
C THR A 99 -12.98 -13.87 21.60
N TRP A 100 -13.52 -14.90 20.93
CA TRP A 100 -14.93 -14.89 20.53
C TRP A 100 -15.55 -16.28 20.25
N PRO A 101 -16.82 -16.50 20.63
CA PRO A 101 -17.53 -16.00 21.82
C PRO A 101 -17.19 -16.86 23.05
N ARG A 102 -17.18 -16.25 24.24
CA ARG A 102 -17.12 -16.98 25.51
C ARG A 102 -18.33 -17.92 25.63
N HIS A 103 -18.05 -19.17 25.97
CA HIS A 103 -19.00 -20.26 26.17
C HIS A 103 -20.30 -19.78 26.83
N LEU A 104 -21.40 -19.80 26.07
CA LEU A 104 -22.73 -19.90 26.66
C LEU A 104 -22.85 -21.30 27.30
N GLN A 105 -23.62 -21.37 28.39
CA GLN A 105 -23.65 -22.42 29.40
C GLN A 105 -23.41 -23.87 28.92
N PRO A 106 -22.68 -24.69 29.70
CA PRO A 106 -22.30 -26.04 29.31
C PRO A 106 -23.52 -26.97 29.17
N VAL A 107 -23.98 -27.21 27.94
CA VAL A 107 -24.85 -28.34 27.60
C VAL A 107 -23.98 -29.50 27.12
N ARG A 108 -24.07 -30.67 27.77
CA ARG A 108 -23.31 -31.88 27.41
C ARG A 108 -23.89 -32.51 26.13
N SER A 109 -23.32 -32.19 24.97
CA SER A 109 -23.49 -33.01 23.76
C SER A 109 -22.12 -33.54 23.32
N ALA A 110 -21.94 -34.86 23.38
CA ALA A 110 -20.75 -35.53 22.87
C ALA A 110 -21.03 -35.95 21.41
N SER A 111 -20.43 -35.25 20.45
CA SER A 111 -20.42 -35.66 19.04
C SER A 111 -19.23 -36.60 18.82
N LEU A 112 -19.48 -37.85 18.46
CA LEU A 112 -18.47 -38.90 18.25
C LEU A 112 -17.92 -38.98 16.80
N GLU A 113 -18.26 -38.03 15.92
CA GLU A 113 -17.73 -38.03 14.55
C GLU A 113 -16.23 -37.70 14.50
N VAL A 114 -15.43 -38.65 14.04
CA VAL A 114 -14.00 -38.47 13.73
C VAL A 114 -13.90 -37.60 12.47
N ARG A 115 -13.70 -36.29 12.65
CA ARG A 115 -13.57 -35.35 11.52
C ARG A 115 -12.12 -35.31 11.03
N SER A 116 -11.91 -35.62 9.76
CA SER A 116 -10.60 -35.48 9.12
C SER A 116 -10.30 -34.01 8.82
N ALA A 117 -9.15 -33.51 9.28
CA ALA A 117 -8.67 -32.15 8.97
C ALA A 117 -8.58 -31.90 7.44
N LYS A 118 -8.35 -32.95 6.66
CA LYS A 118 -8.29 -32.90 5.19
C LYS A 118 -9.60 -32.41 4.57
N ALA A 119 -10.75 -32.66 5.21
CA ALA A 119 -12.05 -32.20 4.71
C ALA A 119 -12.27 -30.69 4.89
N LEU A 120 -11.54 -30.06 5.82
CA LEU A 120 -11.66 -28.64 6.12
C LEU A 120 -10.75 -27.76 5.25
N ILE A 121 -9.65 -28.33 4.73
CA ILE A 121 -8.64 -27.60 3.97
C ILE A 121 -9.05 -27.56 2.49
N PRO A 122 -9.26 -26.36 1.90
CA PRO A 122 -9.50 -26.24 0.47
C PRO A 122 -8.23 -26.61 -0.31
N THR A 123 -8.25 -27.76 -0.99
CA THR A 123 -7.11 -28.33 -1.72
C THR A 123 -6.46 -27.35 -2.69
N TYR A 124 -7.28 -26.55 -3.38
CA TYR A 124 -6.80 -25.56 -4.34
C TYR A 124 -5.97 -24.44 -3.69
N LEU A 125 -6.41 -23.89 -2.54
CA LEU A 125 -5.63 -22.85 -1.84
C LEU A 125 -4.40 -23.43 -1.17
N ALA A 126 -4.48 -24.66 -0.66
CA ALA A 126 -3.31 -25.35 -0.11
C ALA A 126 -2.25 -25.62 -1.21
N GLY A 127 -2.69 -26.04 -2.40
CA GLY A 127 -1.82 -26.21 -3.56
C GLY A 127 -1.22 -24.89 -4.03
N LEU A 128 -2.01 -23.82 -4.09
CA LEU A 128 -1.51 -22.50 -4.45
C LEU A 128 -0.51 -21.96 -3.42
N LEU A 129 -0.78 -22.11 -2.11
CA LEU A 129 0.17 -21.75 -1.06
C LEU A 129 1.48 -22.52 -1.24
N LEU A 130 1.43 -23.82 -1.52
CA LEU A 130 2.63 -24.64 -1.76
C LEU A 130 3.42 -24.11 -2.97
N ILE A 131 2.75 -23.84 -4.10
CA ILE A 131 3.41 -23.31 -5.31
C ILE A 131 4.06 -21.94 -5.02
N VAL A 132 3.33 -21.03 -4.39
CA VAL A 132 3.83 -19.68 -4.05
C VAL A 132 5.01 -19.77 -3.09
N THR A 133 4.93 -20.61 -2.06
CA THR A 133 6.05 -20.84 -1.14
C THR A 133 7.26 -21.43 -1.84
N LEU A 134 7.07 -22.38 -2.77
CA LEU A 134 8.17 -22.95 -3.55
C LEU A 134 8.85 -21.90 -4.44
N LEU A 135 8.06 -21.07 -5.13
CA LEU A 135 8.59 -19.97 -5.95
C LEU A 135 9.32 -18.93 -5.09
N SER A 136 8.77 -18.58 -3.93
CA SER A 136 9.46 -17.70 -2.97
C SER A 136 10.74 -18.32 -2.43
N SER A 137 10.77 -19.62 -2.16
CA SER A 137 12.00 -20.33 -1.75
C SER A 137 13.06 -20.33 -2.84
N VAL A 138 12.67 -20.46 -4.12
CA VAL A 138 13.59 -20.34 -5.26
C VAL A 138 14.18 -18.94 -5.34
N ALA A 139 13.35 -17.89 -5.22
CA ALA A 139 13.83 -16.50 -5.19
C ALA A 139 14.77 -16.25 -4.01
N ILE A 140 14.47 -16.79 -2.82
CA ILE A 140 15.37 -16.73 -1.66
C ILE A 140 16.67 -17.49 -1.93
N GLY A 141 16.62 -18.62 -2.64
CA GLY A 141 17.82 -19.37 -3.05
C GLY A 141 18.73 -18.55 -3.97
N PHE A 142 18.17 -17.78 -4.90
CA PHE A 142 18.96 -16.83 -5.70
C PHE A 142 19.54 -15.71 -4.85
N ALA A 143 18.74 -15.10 -3.97
CA ALA A 143 19.20 -14.08 -3.04
C ALA A 143 20.31 -14.59 -2.10
N TRP A 144 20.25 -15.85 -1.66
CA TRP A 144 21.30 -16.44 -0.81
C TRP A 144 22.64 -16.47 -1.54
N ASN A 145 22.64 -16.80 -2.84
CA ASN A 145 23.87 -16.89 -3.62
C ASN A 145 24.37 -15.55 -4.18
N ASP A 146 23.69 -14.44 -3.89
CA ASP A 146 24.12 -13.12 -4.32
C ASP A 146 25.27 -12.60 -3.42
N ALA A 147 26.28 -11.97 -4.02
CA ALA A 147 27.45 -11.49 -3.29
C ALA A 147 27.16 -10.25 -2.42
N GLY A 148 25.99 -9.62 -2.55
CA GLY A 148 25.70 -8.32 -1.96
C GLY A 148 26.51 -7.18 -2.60
N ALA A 149 26.64 -6.08 -1.88
CA ALA A 149 27.52 -4.96 -2.18
C ALA A 149 28.18 -4.50 -0.87
N ALA A 150 29.50 -4.52 -0.79
CA ALA A 150 30.20 -4.13 0.43
C ALA A 150 29.85 -2.69 0.85
N HIS A 151 29.69 -2.47 2.17
CA HIS A 151 29.73 -1.10 2.68
C HIS A 151 31.16 -0.58 2.54
N ARG A 152 31.31 0.63 2.03
CA ARG A 152 32.63 1.24 1.88
C ARG A 152 32.53 2.72 2.24
N THR A 153 33.52 3.16 3.01
CA THR A 153 33.75 4.54 3.35
C THR A 153 35.10 4.91 2.79
N GLY A 154 35.12 5.57 1.63
CA GLY A 154 36.35 6.10 1.06
C GLY A 154 36.66 7.44 1.73
N ILE A 155 37.87 7.60 2.25
CA ILE A 155 38.48 8.92 2.38
C ILE A 155 39.19 9.12 1.05
N ASP A 156 38.83 10.14 0.29
CA ASP A 156 39.54 10.53 -0.91
C ASP A 156 40.91 11.09 -0.49
N GLN A 157 41.86 10.20 -0.16
CA GLN A 157 43.18 10.62 0.29
C GLN A 157 43.97 11.11 -0.91
N SER A 158 44.13 12.43 -0.94
CA SER A 158 45.08 13.13 -1.79
C SER A 158 46.44 12.42 -1.86
N SER A 159 46.97 12.33 -3.08
CA SER A 159 48.39 12.13 -3.39
C SER A 159 48.97 10.72 -3.21
N SER A 160 48.77 9.87 -4.21
CA SER A 160 49.90 9.14 -4.81
C SER A 160 49.48 8.53 -6.14
N TYR A 161 50.39 8.55 -7.11
CA TYR A 161 50.26 7.84 -8.39
C TYR A 161 49.78 6.40 -8.16
N ILE A 162 48.59 6.04 -8.63
CA ILE A 162 48.14 4.64 -8.66
C ILE A 162 48.08 4.21 -10.12
N SER A 163 49.21 3.74 -10.66
CA SER A 163 49.25 3.17 -12.02
C SER A 163 48.98 1.65 -12.05
N ASP A 164 48.86 1.01 -10.89
CA ASP A 164 48.52 -0.40 -10.72
C ASP A 164 47.53 -0.49 -9.55
N TYR A 165 46.25 -0.73 -9.85
CA TYR A 165 45.25 -1.07 -8.85
C TYR A 165 44.99 -2.58 -8.90
N GLU A 166 44.82 -3.21 -7.74
CA GLU A 166 44.32 -4.58 -7.68
C GLU A 166 42.79 -4.54 -7.72
N THR A 167 42.14 -5.62 -8.16
CA THR A 167 40.69 -5.77 -8.00
C THR A 167 40.39 -6.64 -6.78
N ASP A 168 39.50 -6.20 -5.91
CA ASP A 168 39.06 -7.02 -4.77
C ASP A 168 38.22 -8.24 -5.22
N ASP A 169 37.80 -9.09 -4.26
CA ASP A 169 36.98 -10.30 -4.54
C ASP A 169 35.65 -10.00 -5.27
N PHE A 170 35.26 -8.73 -5.33
CA PHE A 170 34.04 -8.25 -5.98
C PHE A 170 34.31 -7.54 -7.33
N GLY A 171 35.57 -7.51 -7.79
CA GLY A 171 35.97 -6.95 -9.08
C GLY A 171 36.15 -5.43 -9.09
N ASN A 172 36.33 -4.78 -7.93
CA ASN A 172 36.48 -3.33 -7.85
C ASN A 172 37.95 -2.92 -7.65
N PRO A 173 38.43 -1.81 -8.25
CA PRO A 173 39.78 -1.33 -8.10
C PRO A 173 39.98 -0.88 -6.65
N VAL A 174 41.09 -1.35 -6.09
CA VAL A 174 41.56 -1.00 -4.76
C VAL A 174 43.02 -0.57 -4.84
N ASP A 175 43.42 0.33 -3.94
CA ASP A 175 44.80 0.71 -3.72
C ASP A 175 45.61 -0.48 -3.17
N GLU A 176 46.92 -0.28 -3.03
CA GLU A 176 47.84 -1.28 -2.46
C GLU A 176 47.47 -1.70 -1.02
N GLN A 177 46.63 -0.92 -0.33
CA GLN A 177 46.15 -1.19 1.02
C GLN A 177 44.76 -1.85 1.03
N GLY A 178 44.16 -2.10 -0.15
CA GLY A 178 42.84 -2.69 -0.30
C GLY A 178 41.69 -1.69 -0.13
N ASN A 179 41.96 -0.37 -0.13
CA ASN A 179 40.93 0.65 -0.09
C ASN A 179 40.43 0.95 -1.51
N PRO A 180 39.12 1.18 -1.71
CA PRO A 180 38.57 1.54 -3.01
C PRO A 180 39.13 2.85 -3.55
N ILE A 181 39.32 2.93 -4.87
CA ILE A 181 39.69 4.16 -5.58
C ILE A 181 38.52 4.58 -6.47
N ASP A 182 38.31 5.90 -6.67
CA ASP A 182 37.37 6.47 -7.65
C ASP A 182 38.14 6.99 -8.89
N PRO A 183 38.24 6.19 -9.97
CA PRO A 183 38.92 6.58 -11.21
C PRO A 183 38.40 7.83 -11.90
N SER A 184 37.14 8.23 -11.66
CA SER A 184 36.56 9.42 -12.31
C SER A 184 37.21 10.74 -11.92
N ARG A 185 38.01 10.73 -10.84
CA ARG A 185 38.72 11.92 -10.33
C ARG A 185 40.16 12.02 -10.79
N PHE A 186 40.61 11.17 -11.68
CA PHE A 186 41.94 11.23 -12.27
C PHE A 186 41.85 11.83 -13.67
N ASP A 187 42.74 12.76 -13.99
CA ASP A 187 42.87 13.28 -15.35
C ASP A 187 43.42 12.22 -16.33
N GLU A 188 43.50 12.55 -17.63
CA GLU A 188 44.04 11.66 -18.67
C GLU A 188 45.47 11.16 -18.36
N ASP A 189 46.21 11.86 -17.51
CA ASP A 189 47.57 11.53 -17.09
C ASP A 189 47.62 10.75 -15.76
N GLY A 190 46.46 10.46 -15.15
CA GLY A 190 46.34 9.72 -13.90
C GLY A 190 46.58 10.57 -12.64
N TYR A 191 46.44 11.90 -12.72
CA TYR A 191 46.53 12.80 -11.57
C TYR A 191 45.15 13.07 -10.97
N LEU A 192 45.05 12.99 -9.64
CA LEU A 192 43.83 13.35 -8.93
C LEU A 192 43.53 14.85 -9.13
N ILE A 193 42.35 15.19 -9.63
CA ILE A 193 41.83 16.54 -9.73
C ILE A 193 41.40 16.97 -8.31
N VAL A 194 42.32 17.53 -7.54
CA VAL A 194 42.08 18.00 -6.17
C VAL A 194 41.59 19.45 -6.20
N GLU A 195 40.32 19.71 -5.87
CA GLU A 195 39.93 21.02 -5.32
C GLU A 195 40.43 21.07 -3.86
N ALA A 196 41.33 22.01 -3.57
CA ALA A 196 42.27 21.94 -2.45
C ALA A 196 41.69 21.91 -1.01
N ASP A 197 40.39 22.06 -0.79
CA ASP A 197 39.87 22.41 0.54
C ASP A 197 38.69 21.56 1.10
N GLN A 198 38.28 20.44 0.49
CA GLN A 198 37.28 19.54 1.13
C GLN A 198 37.60 18.04 1.01
N GLU A 199 37.84 17.39 2.16
CA GLU A 199 37.80 15.92 2.30
C GLU A 199 36.35 15.45 2.09
N TYR A 200 36.03 15.01 0.87
CA TYR A 200 34.75 14.39 0.58
C TYR A 200 34.82 12.89 0.91
N VAL A 201 34.00 12.46 1.87
CA VAL A 201 33.81 11.04 2.18
C VAL A 201 32.52 10.61 1.52
N SER A 202 32.60 10.00 0.33
CA SER A 202 31.44 9.35 -0.28
C SER A 202 31.14 8.06 0.49
N ASN A 203 30.05 8.08 1.26
CA ASN A 203 29.53 6.88 1.91
C ASN A 203 28.43 6.28 1.04
N ILE A 204 28.74 5.19 0.37
CA ILE A 204 27.73 4.37 -0.30
C ILE A 204 27.36 3.23 0.66
N ASP A 205 26.11 3.27 1.12
CA ASP A 205 25.53 2.21 1.92
C ASP A 205 25.30 0.99 1.01
N GLY A 206 26.20 0.01 1.06
CA GLY A 206 26.03 -1.24 0.31
C GLY A 206 24.90 -2.13 0.85
N ALA A 207 24.70 -3.27 0.19
CA ALA A 207 23.79 -4.34 0.61
C ALA A 207 24.56 -5.52 1.20
N ARG A 208 24.12 -6.06 2.34
CA ARG A 208 24.78 -7.25 2.92
C ARG A 208 24.86 -8.43 1.95
N PRO A 209 25.88 -9.28 2.06
CA PRO A 209 26.00 -10.47 1.23
C PRO A 209 24.84 -11.46 1.49
N GLY A 210 24.50 -12.22 0.46
CA GLY A 210 23.31 -13.07 0.41
C GLY A 210 23.37 -14.19 1.43
N ASP A 211 24.56 -14.70 1.76
CA ASP A 211 24.79 -15.71 2.79
C ASP A 211 24.41 -15.21 4.20
N GLN A 212 24.43 -13.90 4.43
CA GLN A 212 23.98 -13.27 5.66
C GLN A 212 22.48 -12.95 5.65
N VAL A 213 21.84 -12.81 4.49
CA VAL A 213 20.43 -12.39 4.37
C VAL A 213 19.50 -13.59 4.12
N GLY A 214 19.92 -14.50 3.25
CA GLY A 214 19.20 -15.69 2.80
C GLY A 214 18.71 -16.59 3.94
N PRO A 215 19.54 -16.95 4.95
CA PRO A 215 19.11 -17.76 6.08
C PRO A 215 17.98 -17.11 6.89
N TYR A 216 17.98 -15.79 7.05
CA TYR A 216 16.91 -15.08 7.74
C TYR A 216 15.62 -15.07 6.94
N LEU A 217 15.68 -14.81 5.63
CA LEU A 217 14.50 -14.87 4.75
C LEU A 217 13.90 -16.29 4.74
N ALA A 218 14.74 -17.32 4.59
CA ALA A 218 14.33 -18.73 4.62
C ALA A 218 13.72 -19.12 5.98
N GLY A 219 14.37 -18.72 7.08
CA GLY A 219 13.88 -18.96 8.44
C GLY A 219 12.55 -18.28 8.73
N GLY A 220 12.39 -17.03 8.29
CA GLY A 220 11.13 -16.28 8.39
C GLY A 220 9.99 -16.93 7.61
N LEU A 221 10.25 -17.37 6.38
CA LEU A 221 9.28 -18.09 5.56
C LEU A 221 8.89 -19.44 6.19
N ALA A 222 9.86 -20.18 6.73
CA ALA A 222 9.61 -21.45 7.42
C ALA A 222 8.78 -21.25 8.70
N LEU A 223 9.08 -20.22 9.50
CA LEU A 223 8.31 -19.89 10.70
C LEU A 223 6.87 -19.46 10.36
N MET A 224 6.68 -18.77 9.25
CA MET A 224 5.34 -18.44 8.75
C MET A 224 4.56 -19.72 8.38
N MET A 225 5.18 -20.66 7.67
CA MET A 225 4.54 -21.94 7.35
C MET A 225 4.20 -22.76 8.61
N LEU A 226 5.11 -22.81 9.59
CA LEU A 226 4.86 -23.44 10.89
C LEU A 226 3.63 -22.80 11.58
N SER A 227 3.55 -21.48 11.55
CA SER A 227 2.45 -20.71 12.14
C SER A 227 1.11 -21.02 11.46
N VAL A 228 1.09 -21.17 10.13
CA VAL A 228 -0.11 -21.58 9.37
C VAL A 228 -0.56 -22.99 9.75
N VAL A 229 0.39 -23.93 9.88
CA VAL A 229 0.09 -25.30 10.32
C VAL A 229 -0.47 -25.30 11.74
N ALA A 230 0.16 -24.58 12.67
CA ALA A 230 -0.28 -24.48 14.05
C ALA A 230 -1.69 -23.90 14.16
N VAL A 231 -1.97 -22.77 13.50
CA VAL A 231 -3.31 -22.15 13.50
C VAL A 231 -4.34 -23.08 12.84
N THR A 232 -4.01 -23.72 11.72
CA THR A 232 -4.92 -24.67 11.06
C THR A 232 -5.28 -25.83 12.00
N ALA A 233 -4.28 -26.37 12.70
CA ALA A 233 -4.50 -27.40 13.71
C ALA A 233 -5.37 -26.87 14.86
N THR A 234 -5.13 -25.67 15.38
CA THR A 234 -5.97 -25.06 16.43
C THR A 234 -7.42 -24.87 15.97
N VAL A 235 -7.65 -24.38 14.74
CA VAL A 235 -9.00 -24.20 14.18
C VAL A 235 -9.71 -25.54 13.99
N ALA A 236 -9.00 -26.57 13.54
CA ALA A 236 -9.55 -27.91 13.36
C ALA A 236 -9.94 -28.59 14.69
N HIS A 237 -9.10 -28.43 15.73
CA HIS A 237 -9.33 -29.02 17.06
C HIS A 237 -10.22 -28.16 17.97
N ARG A 238 -10.62 -26.97 17.53
CA ARG A 238 -11.48 -26.08 18.32
C ARG A 238 -12.81 -26.78 18.65
N PRO A 239 -13.26 -26.82 19.91
CA PRO A 239 -14.57 -27.37 20.27
C PRO A 239 -15.72 -26.70 19.49
N PRO A 240 -16.76 -27.46 19.08
CA PRO A 240 -17.90 -26.88 18.39
C PRO A 240 -18.64 -25.89 19.28
N LEU A 241 -19.12 -24.80 18.68
CA LEU A 241 -19.95 -23.81 19.36
C LEU A 241 -21.36 -24.39 19.53
N GLN A 242 -21.83 -24.46 20.77
CA GLN A 242 -23.12 -25.10 21.12
C GLN A 242 -24.33 -24.38 20.52
N THR A 243 -24.19 -23.11 20.14
CA THR A 243 -25.26 -22.33 19.52
C THR A 243 -25.42 -22.56 18.03
N LEU A 244 -24.50 -23.32 17.42
CA LEU A 244 -24.46 -23.58 15.99
C LEU A 244 -24.65 -25.08 15.76
N SER A 245 -25.31 -25.43 14.67
CA SER A 245 -25.37 -26.80 14.18
C SER A 245 -23.96 -27.33 13.88
N THR A 246 -23.84 -28.66 13.75
CA THR A 246 -22.61 -29.32 13.33
C THR A 246 -22.12 -28.77 11.98
N GLU A 247 -23.03 -28.59 11.03
CA GLU A 247 -22.74 -28.09 9.69
C GLU A 247 -22.26 -26.63 9.71
N GLU A 248 -22.92 -25.77 10.47
CA GLU A 248 -22.53 -24.37 10.64
C GLU A 248 -21.12 -24.24 11.24
N ASN A 249 -20.77 -25.09 12.22
CA ASN A 249 -19.43 -25.13 12.80
C ASN A 249 -18.37 -25.54 11.76
N ASP A 250 -18.67 -26.49 10.89
CA ASP A 250 -17.73 -26.92 9.85
C ASP A 250 -17.56 -25.86 8.76
N ILE A 251 -18.64 -25.19 8.35
CA ILE A 251 -18.55 -24.04 7.44
C ILE A 251 -17.72 -22.94 8.06
N LEU A 252 -17.91 -22.66 9.36
CA LEU A 252 -17.14 -21.66 10.06
C LEU A 252 -15.64 -21.98 10.06
N ARG A 253 -15.25 -23.22 10.40
CA ARG A 253 -13.85 -23.65 10.35
C ARG A 253 -13.26 -23.52 8.95
N ARG A 254 -14.02 -23.90 7.91
CA ARG A 254 -13.61 -23.71 6.50
C ARG A 254 -13.41 -22.24 6.16
N ILE A 255 -14.27 -21.33 6.61
CA ILE A 255 -14.10 -19.88 6.40
C ILE A 255 -12.82 -19.37 7.05
N TRP A 256 -12.54 -19.79 8.29
CA TRP A 256 -11.31 -19.41 9.00
C TRP A 256 -10.05 -19.92 8.30
N ILE A 257 -9.99 -21.21 7.96
CA ILE A 257 -8.86 -21.81 7.26
C ILE A 257 -8.68 -21.19 5.88
N ASN A 258 -9.77 -20.96 5.13
CA ASN A 258 -9.71 -20.30 3.82
C ASN A 258 -9.08 -18.92 3.91
N ARG A 259 -9.44 -18.12 4.92
CA ARG A 259 -8.87 -16.78 5.13
C ARG A 259 -7.42 -16.83 5.57
N LEU A 260 -7.08 -17.73 6.50
CA LEU A 260 -5.70 -17.97 6.91
C LEU A 260 -4.81 -18.29 5.70
N LEU A 261 -5.23 -19.25 4.86
CA LEU A 261 -4.48 -19.64 3.68
C LEU A 261 -4.30 -18.49 2.69
N ARG A 262 -5.32 -17.64 2.49
CA ARG A 262 -5.20 -16.44 1.64
C ARG A 262 -4.18 -15.45 2.20
N THR A 263 -4.24 -15.15 3.50
CA THR A 263 -3.26 -14.27 4.14
C THR A 263 -1.86 -14.88 4.02
N ALA A 264 -1.71 -16.18 4.27
CA ALA A 264 -0.45 -16.90 4.15
C ALA A 264 0.13 -16.87 2.73
N ILE A 265 -0.71 -17.01 1.70
CA ILE A 265 -0.29 -16.89 0.29
C ILE A 265 0.32 -15.52 0.03
N ILE A 266 -0.33 -14.45 0.49
CA ILE A 266 0.15 -13.08 0.26
C ILE A 266 1.45 -12.82 1.05
N VAL A 267 1.55 -13.28 2.29
CA VAL A 267 2.77 -13.15 3.09
C VAL A 267 3.92 -13.95 2.47
N SER A 268 3.66 -15.18 2.03
CA SER A 268 4.63 -16.04 1.33
C SER A 268 5.13 -15.39 0.04
N ALA A 269 4.22 -14.83 -0.76
CA ALA A 269 4.58 -14.06 -1.95
C ALA A 269 5.44 -12.84 -1.61
N GLY A 270 5.15 -12.18 -0.49
CA GLY A 270 5.92 -11.07 0.05
C GLY A 270 7.38 -11.42 0.35
N PHE A 271 7.65 -12.61 0.91
CA PHE A 271 9.02 -13.10 1.10
C PHE A 271 9.77 -13.24 -0.24
N GLY A 272 9.12 -13.80 -1.27
CA GLY A 272 9.70 -13.88 -2.61
C GLY A 272 9.94 -12.52 -3.25
N SER A 273 8.98 -11.59 -3.12
CA SER A 273 9.15 -10.20 -3.59
C SER A 273 10.31 -9.49 -2.90
N MET A 274 10.50 -9.70 -1.60
CA MET A 274 11.60 -9.09 -0.84
C MET A 274 12.96 -9.67 -1.23
N ALA A 275 13.04 -10.97 -1.54
CA ALA A 275 14.25 -11.57 -2.08
C ALA A 275 14.62 -10.95 -3.45
N LEU A 276 13.64 -10.74 -4.34
CA LEU A 276 13.87 -10.08 -5.63
C LEU A 276 14.25 -8.60 -5.47
N GLN A 277 13.65 -7.89 -4.52
CA GLN A 277 14.03 -6.51 -4.19
C GLN A 277 15.45 -6.42 -3.65
N TYR A 278 15.85 -7.35 -2.78
CA TYR A 278 17.23 -7.45 -2.31
C TYR A 278 18.20 -7.64 -3.47
N MET A 279 17.94 -8.57 -4.39
CA MET A 279 18.80 -8.77 -5.56
C MET A 279 18.87 -7.54 -6.46
N GLY A 280 17.73 -6.86 -6.67
CA GLY A 280 17.68 -5.61 -7.41
C GLY A 280 18.50 -4.49 -6.76
N GLN A 281 18.37 -4.35 -5.43
CA GLN A 281 19.16 -3.36 -4.67
C GLN A 281 20.65 -3.70 -4.71
N ALA A 282 21.03 -4.94 -4.42
CA ALA A 282 22.44 -5.35 -4.44
C ALA A 282 23.07 -5.19 -5.83
N ALA A 283 22.32 -5.49 -6.90
CA ALA A 283 22.75 -5.23 -8.27
C ALA A 283 22.87 -3.72 -8.57
N SER A 284 21.93 -2.91 -8.09
CA SER A 284 21.99 -1.45 -8.19
C SER A 284 23.23 -0.91 -7.49
N ASP A 285 23.47 -1.31 -6.24
CA ASP A 285 24.59 -0.84 -5.44
C ASP A 285 25.92 -1.23 -6.09
N ARG A 286 26.06 -2.49 -6.57
CA ARG A 286 27.22 -2.93 -7.37
C ARG A 286 27.41 -2.14 -8.66
N ALA A 287 26.32 -1.79 -9.34
CA ALA A 287 26.39 -1.00 -10.57
C ALA A 287 26.86 0.44 -10.28
N THR A 288 26.36 1.06 -9.21
CA THR A 288 26.85 2.36 -8.74
C THR A 288 28.36 2.31 -8.47
N TRP A 289 28.87 1.22 -7.91
CA TRP A 289 30.31 1.02 -7.72
C TRP A 289 31.11 0.88 -9.00
N ALA A 290 30.55 0.27 -10.05
CA ALA A 290 31.24 0.08 -11.32
C ALA A 290 31.37 1.39 -12.11
N VAL A 291 30.39 2.31 -12.01
CA VAL A 291 30.39 3.58 -12.75
C VAL A 291 31.51 4.52 -12.29
N ALA A 292 31.90 4.47 -11.02
CA ALA A 292 33.04 5.24 -10.53
C ALA A 292 34.36 4.87 -11.25
N GLN A 293 34.43 3.70 -11.90
CA GLN A 293 35.71 3.13 -12.35
C GLN A 293 36.24 3.60 -13.70
N ASP A 294 35.42 4.19 -14.57
CA ASP A 294 35.87 4.59 -15.91
C ASP A 294 34.95 5.69 -16.49
N PRO A 295 35.36 6.97 -16.45
CA PRO A 295 34.54 8.11 -16.90
C PRO A 295 34.15 8.03 -18.39
N ASP A 296 34.93 7.33 -19.22
CA ASP A 296 34.67 7.18 -20.66
C ASP A 296 33.68 6.03 -20.97
N THR A 297 33.39 5.14 -20.01
CA THR A 297 32.40 4.06 -20.17
C THR A 297 31.00 4.39 -19.65
N SER A 298 30.75 5.64 -19.28
CA SER A 298 29.44 6.18 -18.86
C SER A 298 28.27 5.83 -19.81
N TYR A 299 28.56 5.48 -21.06
CA TYR A 299 27.58 5.00 -22.05
C TYR A 299 27.13 3.52 -21.91
N GLN A 300 27.81 2.67 -21.14
CA GLN A 300 27.40 1.26 -20.98
C GLN A 300 26.36 1.02 -19.87
N PHE A 301 26.04 2.04 -19.06
CA PHE A 301 25.07 1.92 -17.96
C PHE A 301 23.62 1.68 -18.43
N SER A 302 23.30 1.96 -19.70
CA SER A 302 21.94 1.73 -20.21
C SER A 302 21.52 0.27 -20.17
N ASP A 303 22.46 -0.67 -20.34
CA ASP A 303 22.15 -2.10 -20.41
C ASP A 303 22.01 -2.77 -19.02
N SER A 304 22.78 -2.32 -18.02
CA SER A 304 22.67 -2.83 -16.64
C SER A 304 21.46 -2.27 -15.90
N GLY A 305 21.11 -0.99 -16.13
CA GLY A 305 19.94 -0.35 -15.53
C GLY A 305 18.60 -1.01 -15.89
N LEU A 306 18.51 -1.60 -17.09
CA LEU A 306 17.36 -2.42 -17.48
C LEU A 306 17.22 -3.63 -16.55
N SER A 307 18.30 -4.37 -16.29
CA SER A 307 18.25 -5.58 -15.44
C SER A 307 17.85 -5.30 -13.99
N VAL A 308 18.33 -4.18 -13.40
CA VAL A 308 17.99 -3.73 -12.05
C VAL A 308 16.50 -3.37 -11.95
N ASN A 309 16.01 -2.57 -12.90
CA ASN A 309 14.60 -2.18 -12.96
C ASN A 309 13.69 -3.40 -13.19
N TRP A 310 14.12 -4.39 -13.97
CA TRP A 310 13.41 -5.65 -14.13
C TRP A 310 13.32 -6.44 -12.82
N LEU A 311 14.40 -6.53 -12.03
CA LEU A 311 14.39 -7.23 -10.75
C LEU A 311 13.46 -6.53 -9.74
N LEU A 312 13.59 -5.20 -9.57
CA LEU A 312 12.74 -4.41 -8.69
C LEU A 312 11.26 -4.43 -9.14
N GLY A 313 11.03 -4.31 -10.44
CA GLY A 313 9.70 -4.38 -11.05
C GLY A 313 9.07 -5.77 -10.94
N SER A 314 9.86 -6.83 -11.08
CA SER A 314 9.37 -8.22 -11.03
C SER A 314 8.79 -8.60 -9.67
N GLY A 315 9.40 -8.13 -8.56
CA GLY A 315 8.85 -8.33 -7.21
C GLY A 315 7.48 -7.65 -7.06
N SER A 316 7.34 -6.43 -7.57
CA SER A 316 6.07 -5.69 -7.54
C SER A 316 5.01 -6.36 -8.43
N LEU A 317 5.39 -6.78 -9.64
CA LEU A 317 4.50 -7.48 -10.57
C LEU A 317 4.04 -8.82 -10.00
N TRP A 318 4.95 -9.58 -9.36
CA TRP A 318 4.63 -10.82 -8.65
C TRP A 318 3.56 -10.59 -7.57
N MET A 319 3.71 -9.56 -6.74
CA MET A 319 2.71 -9.20 -5.74
C MET A 319 1.37 -8.84 -6.36
N VAL A 320 1.36 -8.05 -7.44
CA VAL A 320 0.13 -7.68 -8.17
C VAL A 320 -0.58 -8.92 -8.72
N VAL A 321 0.15 -9.84 -9.35
CA VAL A 321 -0.39 -11.09 -9.88
C VAL A 321 -1.04 -11.92 -8.77
N ILE A 322 -0.38 -12.07 -7.62
CA ILE A 322 -0.93 -12.81 -6.49
C ILE A 322 -2.18 -12.13 -5.91
N VAL A 323 -2.17 -10.80 -5.76
CA VAL A 323 -3.33 -10.05 -5.27
C VAL A 323 -4.52 -10.18 -6.24
N LEU A 324 -4.28 -10.06 -7.54
CA LEU A 324 -5.32 -10.25 -8.56
C LEU A 324 -5.87 -11.67 -8.52
N ALA A 325 -5.01 -12.70 -8.47
CA ALA A 325 -5.43 -14.09 -8.34
C ALA A 325 -6.30 -14.30 -7.08
N MET A 326 -5.96 -13.67 -5.96
CA MET A 326 -6.77 -13.72 -4.73
C MET A 326 -8.09 -12.98 -4.84
N ALA A 327 -8.14 -11.86 -5.58
CA ALA A 327 -9.35 -11.10 -5.81
C ALA A 327 -10.38 -11.86 -6.66
N PHE A 328 -9.91 -12.62 -7.66
CA PHE A 328 -10.78 -13.47 -8.48
C PHE A 328 -11.30 -14.70 -7.73
N TRP A 329 -10.64 -15.13 -6.66
CA TRP A 329 -11.09 -16.26 -5.87
C TRP A 329 -12.22 -15.87 -4.92
N ALA A 330 -13.47 -16.15 -5.26
CA ALA A 330 -14.60 -15.90 -4.37
C ALA A 330 -14.44 -16.69 -3.05
N PRO A 331 -14.62 -16.07 -1.87
CA PRO A 331 -14.63 -16.79 -0.61
C PRO A 331 -15.83 -17.75 -0.55
N PRO A 332 -15.71 -18.90 0.14
CA PRO A 332 -16.84 -19.78 0.36
C PRO A 332 -17.96 -18.99 1.05
N ARG A 333 -19.14 -19.01 0.44
CA ARG A 333 -20.34 -18.35 0.98
C ARG A 333 -21.08 -19.36 1.85
N LEU A 334 -21.69 -18.87 2.93
CA LEU A 334 -22.63 -19.67 3.71
C LEU A 334 -23.79 -20.09 2.77
N PRO A 335 -24.26 -21.35 2.84
CA PRO A 335 -25.48 -21.77 2.16
C PRO A 335 -26.59 -20.76 2.44
N HIS A 336 -27.36 -20.42 1.41
CA HIS A 336 -28.36 -19.36 1.46
C HIS A 336 -29.45 -19.58 2.51
N GLU A 337 -29.70 -20.84 2.88
CA GLU A 337 -30.67 -21.25 3.89
C GLU A 337 -30.31 -20.76 5.31
N LEU A 338 -29.04 -20.45 5.56
CA LEU A 338 -28.55 -19.96 6.86
C LEU A 338 -28.52 -18.43 6.96
N SER A 339 -28.72 -17.71 5.85
CA SER A 339 -28.89 -16.26 5.87
C SER A 339 -30.38 -15.92 5.99
N ASP A 340 -30.91 -16.01 7.20
CA ASP A 340 -32.27 -15.57 7.61
C ASP A 340 -32.54 -14.06 7.42
N THR A 341 -31.84 -13.39 6.49
CA THR A 341 -32.34 -12.14 5.94
C THR A 341 -33.61 -12.48 5.16
N PRO A 342 -34.81 -12.04 5.60
CA PRO A 342 -36.04 -12.29 4.88
C PRO A 342 -35.85 -11.77 3.46
N ARG A 343 -35.73 -12.72 2.55
CA ARG A 343 -35.67 -12.45 1.13
C ARG A 343 -37.09 -12.04 0.77
N THR A 344 -37.26 -10.77 0.43
CA THR A 344 -38.35 -10.43 -0.47
C THR A 344 -38.03 -11.14 -1.78
N ASP A 345 -38.70 -12.25 -2.08
CA ASP A 345 -38.54 -12.98 -3.35
C ASP A 345 -38.98 -12.19 -4.58
N ALA A 346 -39.41 -10.94 -4.39
CA ALA A 346 -39.61 -10.00 -5.48
C ALA A 346 -38.27 -9.77 -6.22
N PRO A 347 -38.21 -10.04 -7.53
CA PRO A 347 -37.06 -9.66 -8.34
C PRO A 347 -36.83 -8.16 -8.22
N ASN A 348 -35.55 -7.74 -8.21
CA ASN A 348 -35.21 -6.32 -8.19
C ASN A 348 -35.95 -5.59 -9.32
N SER A 349 -36.45 -4.39 -9.04
CA SER A 349 -37.13 -3.59 -10.06
C SER A 349 -36.20 -3.29 -11.24
N ALA A 350 -36.79 -3.22 -12.44
CA ALA A 350 -36.05 -2.86 -13.65
C ALA A 350 -35.40 -1.47 -13.52
N SER A 351 -36.06 -0.53 -12.84
CA SER A 351 -35.54 0.81 -12.57
C SER A 351 -34.31 0.80 -11.67
N TYR A 352 -34.33 0.01 -10.60
CA TYR A 352 -33.15 -0.16 -9.73
C TYR A 352 -31.98 -0.76 -10.49
N SER A 353 -32.21 -1.84 -11.24
CA SER A 353 -31.16 -2.52 -12.00
C SER A 353 -30.54 -1.58 -13.04
N LYS A 354 -31.35 -0.84 -13.81
CA LYS A 354 -30.88 0.18 -14.76
C LYS A 354 -30.08 1.29 -14.08
N ALA A 355 -30.54 1.81 -12.94
CA ALA A 355 -29.83 2.86 -12.22
C ALA A 355 -28.47 2.36 -11.68
N ARG A 356 -28.44 1.15 -11.11
CA ARG A 356 -27.23 0.53 -10.60
C ARG A 356 -26.22 0.27 -11.73
N ASP A 357 -26.67 -0.30 -12.84
CA ASP A 357 -25.80 -0.66 -13.96
C ASP A 357 -25.27 0.61 -14.66
N PHE A 358 -26.08 1.67 -14.78
CA PHE A 358 -25.62 2.97 -15.26
C PHE A 358 -24.58 3.61 -14.33
N LEU A 359 -24.77 3.51 -13.02
CA LEU A 359 -23.77 3.95 -12.04
C LEU A 359 -22.48 3.14 -12.11
N LEU A 360 -22.53 1.84 -12.40
CA LEU A 360 -21.35 1.01 -12.63
C LEU A 360 -20.64 1.40 -13.93
N LEU A 361 -21.38 1.67 -15.01
CA LEU A 361 -20.84 2.13 -16.28
C LEU A 361 -20.09 3.46 -16.13
N ILE A 362 -20.68 4.43 -15.42
CA ILE A 362 -20.02 5.72 -15.12
C ILE A 362 -18.69 5.47 -14.39
N GLN A 363 -18.69 4.58 -13.38
CA GLN A 363 -17.47 4.25 -12.63
C GLN A 363 -16.40 3.59 -13.50
N GLY A 364 -16.79 2.61 -14.33
CA GLY A 364 -15.85 1.92 -15.23
C GLY A 364 -15.24 2.85 -16.28
N THR A 365 -16.06 3.69 -16.90
CA THR A 365 -15.60 4.66 -17.93
C THR A 365 -14.63 5.68 -17.32
N LEU A 366 -14.93 6.16 -16.11
CA LEU A 366 -14.08 7.09 -15.38
C LEU A 366 -12.75 6.46 -14.93
N LEU A 367 -12.76 5.20 -14.53
CA LEU A 367 -11.54 4.49 -14.15
C LEU A 367 -10.59 4.40 -15.35
N VAL A 368 -11.12 4.04 -16.53
CA VAL A 368 -10.35 4.02 -17.78
C VAL A 368 -9.81 5.41 -18.11
N ALA A 369 -10.63 6.45 -18.00
CA ALA A 369 -10.21 7.82 -18.27
C ALA A 369 -9.10 8.31 -17.32
N ILE A 370 -9.20 7.99 -16.02
CA ILE A 370 -8.16 8.33 -15.02
C ILE A 370 -6.87 7.57 -15.30
N VAL A 371 -6.93 6.29 -15.68
CA VAL A 371 -5.74 5.52 -16.05
C VAL A 371 -5.06 6.12 -17.28
N ILE A 372 -5.83 6.43 -18.34
CA ILE A 372 -5.29 7.06 -19.56
C ILE A 372 -4.67 8.43 -19.23
N ALA A 373 -5.36 9.26 -18.45
CA ALA A 373 -4.89 10.59 -18.11
C ALA A 373 -3.74 10.58 -17.10
N GLY A 374 -3.62 9.55 -16.25
CA GLY A 374 -2.51 9.41 -15.30
C GLY A 374 -1.21 8.93 -15.94
N VAL A 375 -1.29 8.24 -17.08
CA VAL A 375 -0.12 7.75 -17.84
C VAL A 375 0.43 8.83 -18.81
N MET A 376 -0.37 9.85 -19.16
CA MET A 376 0.04 10.90 -20.10
C MET A 376 1.12 11.86 -19.57
N PRO A 377 1.06 12.39 -18.32
CA PRO A 377 2.07 13.31 -17.79
C PRO A 377 3.45 12.67 -17.62
N SER A 378 3.52 11.36 -17.32
CA SER A 378 4.79 10.64 -17.22
C SER A 378 5.48 10.43 -18.57
N TRP A 379 4.80 10.72 -19.69
CA TRP A 379 5.37 10.65 -21.04
C TRP A 379 5.81 12.02 -21.58
N SER A 380 5.43 13.13 -20.94
CA SER A 380 5.80 14.49 -21.40
C SER A 380 6.98 15.11 -20.65
N THR A 381 7.44 14.53 -19.54
CA THR A 381 8.61 15.01 -18.79
C THR A 381 9.95 14.52 -19.35
N THR A 382 9.96 13.85 -20.51
CA THR A 382 11.17 13.25 -21.11
C THR A 382 12.01 14.21 -21.95
N SER A 383 11.74 15.51 -21.93
CA SER A 383 12.62 16.50 -22.56
C SER A 383 13.08 17.55 -21.57
N SER A 384 13.74 17.12 -20.49
CA SER A 384 14.61 17.99 -19.72
C SER A 384 15.96 18.04 -20.43
N GLU A 385 16.10 18.92 -21.43
CA GLU A 385 17.40 19.55 -21.62
C GLU A 385 17.65 20.36 -20.35
N THR A 386 18.42 19.81 -19.42
CA THR A 386 18.90 20.53 -18.26
C THR A 386 19.84 21.60 -18.79
N SER A 387 19.33 22.80 -19.10
CA SER A 387 20.19 23.92 -19.42
C SER A 387 20.88 24.37 -18.13
N GLN A 388 22.03 23.77 -17.83
CA GLN A 388 22.95 24.30 -16.85
C GLN A 388 23.51 25.59 -17.44
N VAL A 389 23.13 26.74 -16.86
CA VAL A 389 23.71 28.03 -17.24
C VAL A 389 24.91 28.25 -16.34
N TRP A 390 26.07 27.89 -16.87
CA TRP A 390 27.37 28.24 -16.29
C TRP A 390 27.64 29.71 -16.59
N GLN A 391 28.02 30.47 -15.56
CA GLN A 391 28.48 31.84 -15.73
C GLN A 391 29.89 31.95 -15.16
N VAL A 392 30.80 32.44 -15.99
CA VAL A 392 32.18 32.69 -15.60
C VAL A 392 32.19 33.88 -14.63
N THR A 393 32.59 33.63 -13.38
CA THR A 393 32.78 34.65 -12.35
C THR A 393 34.27 34.73 -12.01
N GLU A 394 34.82 35.93 -11.89
CA GLU A 394 36.21 36.13 -11.50
C GLU A 394 36.30 36.19 -9.97
N VAL A 395 36.94 35.21 -9.36
CA VAL A 395 37.18 35.14 -7.91
C VAL A 395 38.69 35.23 -7.70
N ASP A 396 39.15 36.26 -6.98
CA ASP A 396 40.57 36.52 -6.72
C ASP A 396 41.49 36.65 -7.96
N GLY A 397 40.93 37.03 -9.11
CA GLY A 397 41.67 37.23 -10.36
C GLY A 397 41.77 35.97 -11.23
N GLU A 398 41.14 34.87 -10.81
CA GLU A 398 40.97 33.66 -11.61
C GLU A 398 39.52 33.53 -12.09
N THR A 399 39.36 33.14 -13.36
CA THR A 399 38.04 32.91 -13.95
C THR A 399 37.56 31.53 -13.54
N VAL A 400 36.54 31.47 -12.68
CA VAL A 400 35.90 30.22 -12.26
C VAL A 400 34.54 30.14 -12.95
N GLU A 401 34.25 29.01 -13.58
CA GLU A 401 32.89 28.73 -14.07
C GLU A 401 32.01 28.39 -12.87
N GLU A 402 31.25 29.37 -12.39
CA GLU A 402 30.28 29.15 -11.33
C GLU A 402 28.94 28.77 -11.96
N LEU A 403 28.31 27.70 -11.46
CA LEU A 403 26.95 27.35 -11.85
C LEU A 403 25.97 28.39 -11.27
N VAL A 404 25.75 29.49 -12.00
CA VAL A 404 24.91 30.59 -11.51
C VAL A 404 23.43 30.23 -11.51
N HIS A 405 23.00 29.39 -12.46
CA HIS A 405 21.63 28.90 -12.45
C HIS A 405 21.49 27.52 -13.11
N SER A 406 21.13 26.52 -12.30
CA SER A 406 20.45 25.33 -12.81
C SER A 406 18.98 25.68 -13.00
N SER A 407 18.64 26.14 -14.22
CA SER A 407 17.26 26.36 -14.65
C SER A 407 16.68 25.12 -15.31
N GLY A 408 16.99 23.93 -14.78
CA GLY A 408 16.15 22.78 -15.08
C GLY A 408 14.70 23.10 -14.68
N PRO A 409 13.67 22.55 -15.35
CA PRO A 409 12.30 22.70 -14.91
C PRO A 409 12.26 22.26 -13.45
N GLN A 410 12.14 23.23 -12.54
CA GLN A 410 12.09 22.91 -11.13
C GLN A 410 10.79 22.12 -10.98
N PHE A 411 10.82 20.98 -10.32
CA PHE A 411 9.63 20.16 -10.10
C PHE A 411 8.45 20.98 -9.50
N LEU A 412 8.76 22.11 -8.86
CA LEU A 412 7.83 23.14 -8.40
C LEU A 412 7.04 23.85 -9.53
N ASP A 413 7.62 24.05 -10.71
CA ASP A 413 6.95 24.63 -11.88
C ASP A 413 5.98 23.62 -12.54
N GLU A 414 6.30 22.33 -12.46
CA GLU A 414 5.42 21.26 -12.96
C GLU A 414 4.29 20.91 -11.97
N LEU A 415 4.49 21.18 -10.68
CA LEU A 415 3.54 20.86 -9.62
C LEU A 415 2.15 21.50 -9.82
N PRO A 416 2.01 22.78 -10.20
CA PRO A 416 0.73 23.35 -10.59
C PRO A 416 0.07 22.53 -11.69
N GLY A 417 0.83 22.10 -12.70
CA GLY A 417 0.34 21.26 -13.80
C GLY A 417 -0.15 19.89 -13.33
N ALA A 418 0.63 19.19 -12.50
CA ALA A 418 0.26 17.89 -11.95
C ALA A 418 -0.95 17.98 -11.01
N THR A 419 -0.96 18.97 -10.11
CA THR A 419 -2.07 19.18 -9.16
C THR A 419 -3.33 19.64 -9.87
N PHE A 420 -3.21 20.52 -10.86
CA PHE A 420 -4.32 20.92 -11.72
C PHE A 420 -4.88 19.73 -12.49
N THR A 421 -4.03 18.88 -13.07
CA THR A 421 -4.44 17.67 -13.78
C THR A 421 -5.21 16.73 -12.85
N LEU A 422 -4.70 16.50 -11.64
CA LEU A 422 -5.40 15.70 -10.62
C LEU A 422 -6.73 16.34 -10.21
N ALA A 423 -6.77 17.67 -10.03
CA ALA A 423 -8.00 18.41 -9.72
C ALA A 423 -9.04 18.29 -10.84
N VAL A 424 -8.63 18.37 -12.10
CA VAL A 424 -9.49 18.18 -13.26
C VAL A 424 -10.02 16.75 -13.29
N MET A 425 -9.19 15.74 -13.03
CA MET A 425 -9.63 14.33 -12.99
C MET A 425 -10.65 14.08 -11.87
N VAL A 426 -10.33 14.49 -10.64
CA VAL A 426 -11.22 14.32 -9.47
C VAL A 426 -12.50 15.12 -9.65
N GLY A 427 -12.38 16.35 -10.17
CA GLY A 427 -13.50 17.22 -10.50
C GLY A 427 -14.42 16.60 -11.55
N ALA A 428 -13.87 16.16 -12.68
CA ALA A 428 -14.60 15.48 -13.74
C ALA A 428 -15.30 14.21 -13.24
N TYR A 429 -14.62 13.42 -12.39
CA TYR A 429 -15.20 12.24 -11.75
C TYR A 429 -16.47 12.59 -10.96
N LEU A 430 -16.38 13.57 -10.05
CA LEU A 430 -17.51 13.95 -9.19
C LEU A 430 -18.63 14.64 -9.98
N LEU A 431 -18.29 15.46 -10.98
CA LEU A 431 -19.25 16.09 -11.90
C LEU A 431 -20.01 15.05 -12.72
N LEU A 432 -19.34 13.99 -13.19
CA LEU A 432 -20.00 12.90 -13.92
C LEU A 432 -20.93 12.08 -13.02
N HIS A 433 -20.62 11.89 -11.73
CA HIS A 433 -21.59 11.28 -10.79
C HIS A 433 -22.77 12.21 -10.48
N LEU A 434 -22.55 13.53 -10.40
CA LEU A 434 -23.63 14.50 -10.28
C LEU A 434 -24.55 14.47 -11.51
N LEU A 435 -23.96 14.47 -12.71
CA LEU A 435 -24.70 14.32 -13.97
C LEU A 435 -25.43 12.97 -14.03
N GLY A 436 -24.79 11.89 -13.60
CA GLY A 436 -25.38 10.57 -13.52
C GLY A 436 -26.61 10.55 -12.61
N ASN A 437 -26.52 11.17 -11.43
CA ASN A 437 -27.64 11.33 -10.52
C ASN A 437 -28.77 12.19 -11.13
N TYR A 438 -28.42 13.26 -11.86
CA TYR A 438 -29.39 14.09 -12.59
C TYR A 438 -30.11 13.29 -13.68
N VAL A 439 -29.39 12.50 -14.48
CA VAL A 439 -29.97 11.65 -15.54
C VAL A 439 -30.88 10.59 -14.94
N ILE A 440 -30.46 9.94 -13.85
CA ILE A 440 -31.28 8.96 -13.13
C ILE A 440 -32.58 9.62 -12.64
N ARG A 441 -32.49 10.80 -12.01
CA ARG A 441 -33.67 11.55 -11.55
C ARG A 441 -34.61 11.86 -12.71
N ARG A 442 -34.09 12.34 -13.84
CA ARG A 442 -34.90 12.79 -14.99
C ARG A 442 -35.51 11.64 -15.80
N ARG A 443 -34.81 10.51 -15.93
CA ARG A 443 -35.25 9.38 -16.78
C ARG A 443 -35.95 8.27 -16.02
N LEU A 444 -35.66 8.09 -14.74
CA LEU A 444 -36.16 6.97 -13.93
C LEU A 444 -36.99 7.41 -12.71
N GLY A 445 -37.03 8.71 -12.38
CA GLY A 445 -37.86 9.23 -11.31
C GLY A 445 -39.30 9.47 -11.77
N ASP A 446 -40.27 9.12 -10.92
CA ASP A 446 -41.61 9.71 -10.96
C ASP A 446 -41.67 10.78 -9.87
N SER A 447 -42.44 11.83 -10.12
CA SER A 447 -42.42 13.12 -9.42
C SER A 447 -42.95 13.11 -7.99
N THR A 448 -42.96 11.98 -7.27
CA THR A 448 -43.29 12.00 -5.84
C THR A 448 -42.17 12.70 -5.08
N PRO A 449 -42.35 13.96 -4.67
CA PRO A 449 -41.32 14.69 -3.95
C PRO A 449 -41.14 14.00 -2.60
N VAL A 450 -39.89 13.88 -2.15
CA VAL A 450 -39.63 13.41 -0.80
C VAL A 450 -39.71 14.62 0.12
N ASP A 451 -40.74 14.69 0.97
CA ASP A 451 -40.98 15.83 1.87
C ASP A 451 -39.83 16.06 2.87
N VAL A 452 -39.06 15.01 3.19
CA VAL A 452 -37.95 15.10 4.14
C VAL A 452 -36.68 14.47 3.54
N PRO A 453 -35.55 15.21 3.45
CA PRO A 453 -34.31 14.65 2.94
C PRO A 453 -33.83 13.50 3.82
N PHE A 454 -33.37 12.41 3.20
CA PHE A 454 -32.83 11.27 3.92
C PHE A 454 -31.58 11.67 4.70
N LYS A 455 -31.61 11.42 6.01
CA LYS A 455 -30.46 11.55 6.90
C LYS A 455 -29.79 10.17 7.04
N ASN A 456 -28.50 10.15 7.33
CA ASN A 456 -27.72 8.91 7.59
C ASN A 456 -27.50 8.02 6.35
N LEU A 457 -27.30 8.60 5.17
CA LEU A 457 -26.88 7.83 3.98
C LEU A 457 -25.48 7.20 4.14
N LEU A 458 -24.64 7.81 4.98
CA LEU A 458 -23.31 7.31 5.30
C LEU A 458 -23.38 6.67 6.70
N PRO A 459 -23.02 5.38 6.86
CA PRO A 459 -22.95 4.76 8.17
C PRO A 459 -21.82 5.40 8.99
N ARG A 460 -22.00 5.49 10.31
CA ARG A 460 -21.05 6.17 11.22
C ARG A 460 -19.61 5.66 11.09
N TRP A 461 -19.42 4.35 10.90
CA TRP A 461 -18.11 3.75 10.71
C TRP A 461 -17.38 4.31 9.48
N PHE A 462 -18.13 4.53 8.41
CA PHE A 462 -17.58 4.99 7.15
C PHE A 462 -17.20 6.47 7.25
N LEU A 463 -17.98 7.27 7.99
CA LEU A 463 -17.61 8.64 8.33
C LEU A 463 -16.30 8.71 9.13
N ILE A 464 -16.03 7.76 10.04
CA ILE A 464 -14.77 7.69 10.77
C ILE A 464 -13.60 7.41 9.81
N VAL A 465 -13.75 6.45 8.89
CA VAL A 465 -12.71 6.16 7.88
C VAL A 465 -12.41 7.37 7.00
N VAL A 466 -13.45 8.07 6.54
CA VAL A 466 -13.30 9.30 5.74
C VAL A 466 -12.63 10.40 6.57
N ALA A 467 -13.07 10.60 7.82
CA ALA A 467 -12.48 11.60 8.71
C ALA A 467 -11.00 11.34 9.01
N LEU A 468 -10.61 10.07 9.18
CA LEU A 468 -9.22 9.68 9.36
C LEU A 468 -8.38 9.98 8.12
N ALA A 469 -8.84 9.57 6.93
CA ALA A 469 -8.14 9.84 5.68
C ALA A 469 -7.97 11.35 5.41
N VAL A 470 -9.01 12.13 5.67
CA VAL A 470 -8.97 13.60 5.55
C VAL A 470 -8.04 14.21 6.60
N GLY A 471 -8.11 13.73 7.84
CA GLY A 471 -7.21 14.14 8.91
C GLY A 471 -5.75 13.88 8.55
N THR A 472 -5.43 12.71 7.98
CA THR A 472 -4.09 12.40 7.47
C THR A 472 -3.64 13.39 6.40
N GLY A 473 -4.48 13.67 5.38
CA GLY A 473 -4.19 14.68 4.36
C GLY A 473 -3.87 16.07 4.95
N LEU A 474 -4.69 16.53 5.89
CA LEU A 474 -4.50 17.83 6.54
C LEU A 474 -3.25 17.88 7.42
N VAL A 475 -2.98 16.82 8.19
CA VAL A 475 -1.79 16.74 9.05
C VAL A 475 -0.52 16.78 8.21
N PHE A 476 -0.43 15.98 7.15
CA PHE A 476 0.75 15.98 6.27
C PHE A 476 0.95 17.33 5.57
N THR A 477 -0.14 17.97 5.13
CA THR A 477 -0.07 19.31 4.52
C THR A 477 0.39 20.37 5.53
N ALA A 478 -0.12 20.30 6.77
CA ALA A 478 0.29 21.22 7.84
C ALA A 478 1.74 20.99 8.26
N SER A 479 2.17 19.73 8.41
CA SER A 479 3.57 19.37 8.66
C SER A 479 4.48 19.91 7.57
N TYR A 480 4.09 19.75 6.30
CA TYR A 480 4.82 20.29 5.15
C TYR A 480 4.92 21.82 5.21
N LEU A 481 3.82 22.54 5.49
CA LEU A 481 3.84 24.00 5.65
C LEU A 481 4.79 24.48 6.77
N LEU A 482 4.98 23.68 7.82
CA LEU A 482 5.83 24.00 8.95
C LEU A 482 7.31 23.68 8.69
N SER A 483 7.60 22.65 7.88
CA SER A 483 8.97 22.18 7.65
C SER A 483 9.56 22.58 6.30
N ALA A 484 8.74 22.91 5.30
CA ALA A 484 9.20 23.21 3.96
C ALA A 484 9.74 24.65 3.84
N PRO A 485 10.72 24.89 2.94
CA PRO A 485 11.18 26.23 2.59
C PRO A 485 10.02 27.14 2.14
N SER A 486 10.16 28.46 2.32
CA SER A 486 9.12 29.42 1.92
C SER A 486 8.75 29.35 0.45
N GLU A 487 9.70 28.96 -0.41
CA GLU A 487 9.54 28.75 -1.85
C GLU A 487 8.52 27.64 -2.16
N ASN A 488 8.41 26.64 -1.27
CA ASN A 488 7.54 25.48 -1.46
C ASN A 488 6.12 25.66 -0.91
N LYS A 489 5.80 26.82 -0.32
CA LYS A 489 4.46 27.07 0.25
C LYS A 489 3.35 26.96 -0.79
N GLN A 490 3.64 27.29 -2.06
CA GLN A 490 2.68 27.16 -3.16
C GLN A 490 2.18 25.72 -3.33
N ALA A 491 3.03 24.72 -3.06
CA ALA A 491 2.66 23.31 -3.13
C ALA A 491 1.52 22.96 -2.17
N ALA A 492 1.64 23.44 -0.94
CA ALA A 492 0.62 23.25 0.08
C ALA A 492 -0.67 24.00 -0.26
N ASP A 493 -0.58 25.20 -0.85
CA ASP A 493 -1.76 25.96 -1.28
C ASP A 493 -2.55 25.20 -2.36
N TRP A 494 -1.86 24.62 -3.35
CA TRP A 494 -2.48 23.77 -4.37
C TRP A 494 -3.10 22.51 -3.79
N ALA A 495 -2.41 21.86 -2.84
CA ALA A 495 -2.93 20.70 -2.12
C ALA A 495 -4.22 21.04 -1.32
N LEU A 496 -4.24 22.17 -0.62
CA LEU A 496 -5.41 22.65 0.12
C LEU A 496 -6.57 23.02 -0.82
N ALA A 497 -6.27 23.68 -1.96
CA ALA A 497 -7.26 23.99 -2.97
C ALA A 497 -7.91 22.72 -3.55
N LEU A 498 -7.10 21.71 -3.88
CA LEU A 498 -7.58 20.41 -4.35
C LEU A 498 -8.49 19.72 -3.32
N LEU A 499 -8.09 19.72 -2.04
CA LEU A 499 -8.90 19.18 -0.95
C LEU A 499 -10.24 19.92 -0.80
N ALA A 500 -10.22 21.25 -0.86
CA ALA A 500 -11.41 22.09 -0.73
C ALA A 500 -12.41 21.86 -1.88
N VAL A 501 -11.92 21.83 -3.12
CA VAL A 501 -12.76 21.56 -4.31
C VAL A 501 -13.37 20.17 -4.22
N THR A 502 -12.58 19.17 -3.84
CA THR A 502 -13.05 17.78 -3.71
C THR A 502 -14.09 17.66 -2.59
N ALA A 503 -13.88 18.33 -1.46
CA ALA A 503 -14.84 18.36 -0.34
C ALA A 503 -16.18 18.99 -0.76
N LEU A 504 -16.13 20.12 -1.48
CA LEU A 504 -17.32 20.80 -1.98
C LEU A 504 -18.13 19.91 -2.93
N LEU A 505 -17.47 19.28 -3.90
CA LEU A 505 -18.12 18.39 -4.86
C LEU A 505 -18.67 17.12 -4.19
N ALA A 506 -17.95 16.52 -3.24
CA ALA A 506 -18.45 15.39 -2.46
C ALA A 506 -19.68 15.76 -1.62
N TRP A 507 -19.69 16.95 -1.02
CA TRP A 507 -20.84 17.48 -0.28
C TRP A 507 -22.05 17.75 -1.19
N LEU A 508 -21.83 18.34 -2.38
CA LEU A 508 -22.88 18.53 -3.37
C LEU A 508 -23.48 17.19 -3.82
N LEU A 509 -22.64 16.17 -4.05
CA LEU A 509 -23.08 14.83 -4.42
C LEU A 509 -23.89 14.17 -3.29
N TYR A 510 -23.46 14.31 -2.04
CA TYR A 510 -24.22 13.85 -0.88
C TYR A 510 -25.60 14.54 -0.80
N ARG A 511 -25.64 15.88 -0.96
CA ARG A 511 -26.89 16.65 -0.97
C ARG A 511 -27.81 16.22 -2.11
N ALA A 512 -27.25 15.99 -3.30
CA ALA A 512 -28.00 15.56 -4.47
C ALA A 512 -28.57 14.13 -4.29
N ALA A 513 -27.84 13.24 -3.63
CA ALA A 513 -28.33 11.91 -3.27
C ALA A 513 -29.42 11.95 -2.19
N ALA A 514 -29.24 12.76 -1.14
CA ALA A 514 -30.19 12.91 -0.04
C ALA A 514 -31.53 13.52 -0.46
N ARG A 515 -31.51 14.40 -1.48
CA ARG A 515 -32.70 15.12 -1.99
C ARG A 515 -33.25 14.56 -3.30
N ARG A 516 -32.73 13.45 -3.81
CA ARG A 516 -33.26 12.82 -5.04
C ARG A 516 -34.75 12.47 -4.86
N GLU A 517 -35.53 12.47 -5.94
CA GLU A 517 -36.87 11.87 -5.95
C GLU A 517 -36.78 10.33 -5.94
N ALA A 518 -37.87 9.67 -5.55
CA ALA A 518 -37.94 8.22 -5.55
C ALA A 518 -38.01 7.67 -6.99
N LEU A 519 -37.33 6.55 -7.24
CA LEU A 519 -37.37 5.88 -8.55
C LEU A 519 -38.74 5.23 -8.81
N LYS A 520 -39.30 5.48 -9.99
CA LYS A 520 -40.57 4.87 -10.41
C LYS A 520 -40.46 3.35 -10.43
N GLY A 521 -41.34 2.67 -9.69
CA GLY A 521 -41.40 1.22 -9.62
C GLY A 521 -40.26 0.57 -8.83
N ALA A 522 -39.36 1.35 -8.21
CA ALA A 522 -38.41 0.81 -7.25
C ALA A 522 -39.02 0.81 -5.85
N SER A 523 -38.69 -0.21 -5.05
CA SER A 523 -39.06 -0.18 -3.64
C SER A 523 -38.32 0.95 -2.91
N ALA A 524 -38.87 1.41 -1.78
CA ALA A 524 -38.19 2.41 -0.94
C ALA A 524 -36.78 1.95 -0.51
N TYR A 525 -36.59 0.64 -0.37
CA TYR A 525 -35.30 0.03 -0.08
C TYR A 525 -34.31 0.14 -1.25
N GLU A 526 -34.75 -0.19 -2.45
CA GLU A 526 -33.94 -0.05 -3.67
C GLU A 526 -33.55 1.40 -3.92
N ASP A 527 -34.49 2.34 -3.75
CA ASP A 527 -34.22 3.76 -3.86
C ASP A 527 -33.16 4.22 -2.85
N PHE A 528 -33.32 3.81 -1.59
CA PHE A 528 -32.35 4.07 -0.52
C PHE A 528 -30.97 3.52 -0.86
N GLN A 529 -30.86 2.29 -1.37
CA GLN A 529 -29.58 1.70 -1.76
C GLN A 529 -28.85 2.54 -2.81
N ILE A 530 -29.56 3.04 -3.84
CA ILE A 530 -28.92 3.87 -4.86
C ILE A 530 -28.44 5.19 -4.26
N ARG A 531 -29.19 5.82 -3.35
CA ARG A 531 -28.73 7.04 -2.64
C ARG A 531 -27.47 6.80 -1.84
N VAL A 532 -27.41 5.67 -1.13
CA VAL A 532 -26.22 5.27 -0.36
C VAL A 532 -25.03 5.05 -1.28
N ILE A 533 -25.21 4.37 -2.42
CA ILE A 533 -24.14 4.16 -3.41
C ILE A 533 -23.55 5.49 -3.88
N ILE A 534 -24.41 6.46 -4.23
CA ILE A 534 -23.97 7.78 -4.72
C ILE A 534 -23.24 8.56 -3.61
N ALA A 535 -23.81 8.59 -2.39
CA ALA A 535 -23.20 9.26 -1.24
C ALA A 535 -21.84 8.64 -0.85
N HIS A 536 -21.75 7.31 -0.84
CA HIS A 536 -20.50 6.58 -0.55
C HIS A 536 -19.40 6.94 -1.54
N ARG A 537 -19.72 7.03 -2.84
CA ARG A 537 -18.74 7.35 -3.87
C ARG A 537 -18.12 8.74 -3.69
N GLY A 538 -18.93 9.76 -3.44
CA GLY A 538 -18.42 11.12 -3.20
C GLY A 538 -17.47 11.17 -2.01
N ALA A 539 -17.88 10.57 -0.89
CA ALA A 539 -17.07 10.53 0.31
C ALA A 539 -15.79 9.69 0.17
N ARG A 540 -15.81 8.60 -0.61
CA ARG A 540 -14.62 7.79 -0.90
C ARG A 540 -13.59 8.52 -1.74
N ILE A 541 -14.03 9.23 -2.78
CA ILE A 541 -13.14 10.02 -3.63
C ILE A 541 -12.49 11.13 -2.82
N PHE A 542 -13.26 11.78 -1.94
CA PHE A 542 -12.69 12.77 -1.03
C PHE A 542 -11.61 12.16 -0.12
N ALA A 543 -11.91 11.04 0.54
CA ALA A 543 -10.94 10.34 1.37
C ALA A 543 -9.69 9.88 0.59
N GLY A 544 -9.87 9.33 -0.61
CA GLY A 544 -8.76 8.87 -1.45
C GLY A 544 -7.89 10.02 -1.96
N THR A 545 -8.51 11.13 -2.36
CA THR A 545 -7.79 12.37 -2.73
C THR A 545 -6.99 12.91 -1.55
N SER A 546 -7.54 12.86 -0.33
CA SER A 546 -6.80 13.27 0.87
C SER A 546 -5.58 12.40 1.16
N LEU A 547 -5.65 11.10 0.94
CA LEU A 547 -4.48 10.22 1.08
C LEU A 547 -3.45 10.44 -0.02
N PHE A 548 -3.90 10.74 -1.25
CA PHE A 548 -2.98 11.07 -2.34
C PHE A 548 -2.22 12.38 -2.05
N VAL A 549 -2.92 13.41 -1.57
CA VAL A 549 -2.30 14.65 -1.09
C VAL A 549 -1.34 14.37 0.07
N ALA A 550 -1.72 13.53 1.03
CA ALA A 550 -0.81 13.11 2.10
C ALA A 550 0.46 12.45 1.55
N ALA A 551 0.33 11.57 0.56
CA ALA A 551 1.47 10.91 -0.08
C ALA A 551 2.40 11.94 -0.73
N MET A 552 1.84 12.84 -1.56
CA MET A 552 2.60 13.91 -2.18
C MET A 552 3.36 14.73 -1.12
N MET A 553 2.70 15.14 -0.04
CA MET A 553 3.31 15.99 1.00
C MET A 553 4.21 15.23 2.00
N SER A 554 4.23 13.89 1.98
CA SER A 554 4.96 13.08 2.97
C SER A 554 6.48 13.02 2.79
N SER A 555 7.01 13.41 1.63
CA SER A 555 8.45 13.62 1.45
C SER A 555 8.70 15.04 1.02
N SER A 556 9.51 15.79 1.76
CA SER A 556 10.08 17.06 1.29
C SER A 556 10.95 16.85 0.06
N ASN A 557 11.60 15.68 -0.04
CA ASN A 557 12.61 15.37 -1.05
C ASN A 557 12.07 15.35 -2.49
N LEU A 558 10.78 15.05 -2.70
CA LEU A 558 10.12 15.22 -4.01
C LEU A 558 10.05 16.68 -4.46
N TRP A 559 10.12 17.64 -3.54
CA TRP A 559 9.76 19.04 -3.79
C TRP A 559 10.88 20.04 -3.51
N THR A 560 11.92 19.64 -2.80
CA THR A 560 13.09 20.51 -2.60
C THR A 560 14.01 20.31 -3.78
N PRO A 561 14.16 21.29 -4.69
CA PRO A 561 15.33 21.33 -5.56
C PRO A 561 16.52 21.39 -4.62
N ASN A 562 17.23 20.28 -4.49
CA ASN A 562 18.46 20.28 -3.70
C ASN A 562 19.39 21.20 -4.50
N ARG A 563 19.60 22.44 -4.03
CA ARG A 563 20.56 23.36 -4.67
C ARG A 563 21.99 22.79 -4.68
N TYR A 564 22.19 21.68 -3.96
CA TYR A 564 23.40 20.87 -3.92
C TYR A 564 23.19 19.45 -4.52
N ALA A 565 22.18 19.22 -5.36
CA ALA A 565 21.97 17.93 -6.02
C ALA A 565 23.15 17.54 -6.92
N ASP A 566 23.87 18.52 -7.45
CA ASP A 566 25.11 18.30 -8.20
C ASP A 566 26.27 17.84 -7.29
N TYR A 567 26.18 18.00 -5.96
CA TYR A 567 27.20 17.59 -4.97
C TYR A 567 26.78 16.42 -4.07
N MET A 568 25.50 16.11 -4.03
CA MET A 568 24.94 14.92 -3.37
C MET A 568 24.66 13.90 -4.47
N ASP A 569 25.63 13.02 -4.67
CA ASP A 569 25.65 11.92 -5.63
C ASP A 569 24.25 11.54 -6.12
N THR A 570 24.03 11.81 -7.40
CA THR A 570 22.74 11.79 -8.12
C THR A 570 22.10 10.39 -8.18
N TYR A 571 22.70 9.41 -7.51
CA TYR A 571 22.39 7.98 -7.55
C TYR A 571 21.49 7.45 -6.44
N ASN A 572 21.21 8.23 -5.39
CA ASN A 572 20.16 7.84 -4.45
C ASN A 572 18.79 8.10 -5.09
N SER A 573 18.36 7.14 -5.92
CA SER A 573 17.07 7.14 -6.60
C SER A 573 15.98 7.62 -5.65
N MET A 574 15.38 8.77 -5.95
CA MET A 574 14.26 9.34 -5.22
C MET A 574 12.98 8.54 -5.49
N GLY A 575 13.03 7.24 -5.23
CA GLY A 575 11.86 6.37 -5.28
C GLY A 575 10.84 6.83 -4.23
N PRO A 576 9.53 6.66 -4.50
CA PRO A 576 8.51 6.98 -3.52
C PRO A 576 8.73 6.17 -2.25
N SER A 577 8.69 6.83 -1.09
CA SER A 577 8.86 6.15 0.19
C SER A 577 7.78 5.09 0.40
N GLY A 578 8.04 4.07 1.22
CA GLY A 578 7.03 3.05 1.53
C GLY A 578 5.72 3.62 2.07
N VAL A 579 5.79 4.75 2.80
CA VAL A 579 4.62 5.49 3.28
C VAL A 579 3.85 6.12 2.10
N GLN A 580 4.53 6.69 1.11
CA GLN A 580 3.91 7.23 -0.10
C GLN A 580 3.19 6.14 -0.90
N VAL A 581 3.88 5.03 -1.15
CA VAL A 581 3.29 3.90 -1.88
C VAL A 581 2.05 3.39 -1.13
N ALA A 582 2.11 3.27 0.20
CA ALA A 582 0.96 2.87 1.01
C ALA A 582 -0.20 3.88 0.92
N LEU A 583 0.06 5.17 1.08
CA LEU A 583 -0.95 6.24 1.00
C LEU A 583 -1.58 6.32 -0.39
N ILE A 584 -0.79 6.23 -1.45
CA ILE A 584 -1.27 6.15 -2.84
C ILE A 584 -2.13 4.90 -3.03
N THR A 585 -1.64 3.74 -2.62
CA THR A 585 -2.36 2.47 -2.79
C THR A 585 -3.70 2.47 -2.06
N VAL A 586 -3.72 2.90 -0.79
CA VAL A 586 -4.96 3.01 -0.01
C VAL A 586 -5.87 4.09 -0.59
N GLY A 587 -5.31 5.22 -1.04
CA GLY A 587 -6.04 6.30 -1.70
C GLY A 587 -6.75 5.82 -2.98
N LEU A 588 -6.02 5.17 -3.88
CA LEU A 588 -6.57 4.55 -5.10
C LEU A 588 -7.60 3.48 -4.75
N THR A 589 -7.34 2.65 -3.75
CA THR A 589 -8.28 1.63 -3.28
C THR A 589 -9.58 2.27 -2.81
N LEU A 590 -9.52 3.35 -2.02
CA LEU A 590 -10.72 4.07 -1.60
C LEU A 590 -11.47 4.65 -2.80
N CYS A 591 -10.76 5.27 -3.75
CA CYS A 591 -11.36 5.83 -4.97
C CYS A 591 -12.07 4.77 -5.83
N PHE A 592 -11.50 3.56 -5.95
CA PHE A 592 -11.97 2.55 -6.90
C PHE A 592 -12.80 1.41 -6.30
N LEU A 593 -12.81 1.24 -4.99
CA LEU A 593 -13.60 0.19 -4.34
C LEU A 593 -15.08 0.33 -4.76
N PRO A 594 -15.74 -0.76 -5.23
CA PRO A 594 -17.16 -0.73 -5.50
C PRO A 594 -17.93 -0.40 -4.22
N ALA A 595 -18.95 0.45 -4.31
CA ALA A 595 -19.78 0.81 -3.16
C ALA A 595 -20.36 -0.47 -2.55
N SER A 596 -20.02 -0.75 -1.29
CA SER A 596 -20.58 -1.92 -0.59
C SER A 596 -22.08 -1.71 -0.44
N THR A 597 -22.88 -2.69 -0.85
CA THR A 597 -24.34 -2.65 -0.71
C THR A 597 -24.72 -2.33 0.74
N ALA A 598 -25.58 -1.32 0.92
CA ALA A 598 -25.94 -0.76 2.20
C ALA A 598 -26.48 -1.82 3.18
N THR A 599 -26.08 -1.72 4.45
CA THR A 599 -26.77 -2.40 5.56
C THR A 599 -28.18 -1.84 5.70
N ILE A 600 -29.18 -2.72 5.74
CA ILE A 600 -30.60 -2.36 5.90
C ILE A 600 -30.76 -1.56 7.22
N PRO A 601 -31.26 -0.31 7.19
CA PRO A 601 -31.63 0.39 8.42
C PRO A 601 -32.79 -0.35 9.08
N ALA A 602 -32.67 -0.66 10.37
CA ALA A 602 -33.70 -1.38 11.14
C ALA A 602 -35.10 -0.71 11.07
N SER A 603 -35.14 0.60 10.79
CA SER A 603 -36.37 1.37 10.65
C SER A 603 -37.24 0.98 9.44
N PHE A 604 -36.68 0.32 8.42
CA PHE A 604 -37.48 -0.10 7.24
C PHE A 604 -38.35 -1.34 7.49
N GLY A 605 -38.06 -2.12 8.54
CA GLY A 605 -38.82 -3.33 8.86
C GLY A 605 -39.99 -3.15 9.83
N GLN A 606 -40.18 -1.94 10.38
CA GLN A 606 -41.17 -1.69 11.44
C GLN A 606 -42.31 -0.74 11.05
N GLN A 607 -42.47 -0.37 9.78
CA GLN A 607 -43.68 0.35 9.39
C GLN A 607 -44.88 -0.60 9.48
N PRO A 608 -45.88 -0.32 10.35
CA PRO A 608 -47.05 -1.18 10.50
C PRO A 608 -47.78 -1.31 9.17
N ALA A 609 -48.14 -2.53 8.78
CA ALA A 609 -48.87 -2.83 7.55
C ALA A 609 -50.22 -2.09 7.44
N ASP A 610 -50.73 -1.53 8.53
CA ASP A 610 -52.05 -0.90 8.63
C ASP A 610 -52.20 0.44 7.86
N ARG A 611 -51.17 0.97 7.20
CA ARG A 611 -51.28 2.23 6.42
C ARG A 611 -51.40 2.09 4.90
N GLN A 612 -51.48 0.88 4.35
CA GLN A 612 -51.55 0.70 2.89
C GLN A 612 -52.97 0.58 2.29
N HIS A 613 -54.03 0.78 3.08
CA HIS A 613 -55.43 0.58 2.62
C HIS A 613 -56.35 1.82 2.68
N THR A 614 -55.81 3.04 2.71
CA THR A 614 -56.63 4.27 2.62
C THR A 614 -56.21 5.14 1.47
#